data_AF-A0A953NK10-F1
#
_entry.id   AF-A0A953NK10-F1
#
_cell.length_a   1.000
_cell.length_b   1.000
_cell.length_c   1.000
_cell.angle_alpha   90.00
_cell.angle_beta   90.00
_cell.angle_gamma   90.00
#
_symmetry.space_group_name_H-M   'P 1'
#
loop_
_entity.id
_entity.type
_entity.pdbx_description
1 polymer ?
#
loop_
_entity_poly.entity_id
_entity_poly.type
_entity_poly.pdbx_seq_one_letter_code
_entity_poly.pdbx_strand_id
1 'polypeptide(L)'
;MKGRELLDAIKKNIDEHVGEKVLLKANNGRKKVLVKEGILEQTYPNIFVVRVEASDNTSRVISYSYSDILTKNVQIVFENNEVAM
;
A
#
# COMPACT_ATOMS: atom_id res chain seq x y z
N MET A 1 23.14 6.91 1.71
CA MET A 1 22.37 7.52 2.81
C MET A 1 20.93 7.92 2.43
N LYS A 2 20.60 8.19 1.16
CA LYS A 2 19.25 8.65 0.75
C LYS A 2 18.09 7.63 0.85
N GLY A 3 18.37 6.32 0.77
CA GLY A 3 17.31 5.30 0.71
C GLY A 3 16.56 5.08 2.03
N ARG A 4 17.24 5.24 3.17
CA ARG A 4 16.64 5.02 4.49
C ARG A 4 15.70 6.17 4.88
N GLU A 5 16.12 7.40 4.65
CA GLU A 5 15.30 8.61 4.86
C GLU A 5 14.00 8.55 4.05
N LEU A 6 14.06 8.02 2.82
CA LEU A 6 12.89 7.87 1.97
C LEU A 6 11.96 6.76 2.45
N LEU A 7 12.49 5.63 2.94
CA LEU A 7 11.67 4.58 3.57
C LEU A 7 10.99 5.06 4.85
N ASP A 8 11.67 5.87 5.66
CA ASP A 8 11.12 6.46 6.87
C ASP A 8 9.99 7.47 6.54
N ALA A 9 10.15 8.24 5.45
CA ALA A 9 9.11 9.13 4.94
C ALA A 9 7.87 8.36 4.45
N ILE A 10 8.06 7.33 3.61
CA ILE A 10 6.98 6.45 3.14
C ILE A 10 6.27 5.83 4.33
N LYS A 11 7.02 5.30 5.30
CA LYS A 11 6.45 4.69 6.49
C LYS A 11 5.59 5.70 7.26
N LYS A 12 6.09 6.91 7.50
CA LYS A 12 5.34 7.96 8.20
C LYS A 12 4.06 8.33 7.45
N ASN A 13 4.15 8.51 6.14
CA ASN A 13 2.99 8.83 5.31
C ASN A 13 1.93 7.72 5.38
N ILE A 14 2.33 6.45 5.33
CA ILE A 14 1.39 5.31 5.46
C ILE A 14 0.81 5.24 6.89
N ASP A 15 1.63 5.46 7.93
CA ASP A 15 1.18 5.45 9.33
C ASP A 15 0.08 6.50 9.59
N GLU A 16 0.13 7.65 8.92
CA GLU A 16 -0.84 8.74 9.07
C GLU A 16 -2.23 8.43 8.48
N HIS A 17 -2.32 7.44 7.58
CA HIS A 17 -3.56 7.11 6.85
C HIS A 17 -4.15 5.75 7.27
N VAL A 18 -3.71 5.19 8.40
CA VAL A 18 -4.25 3.92 8.92
C VAL A 18 -5.74 4.07 9.23
N GLY A 19 -6.54 3.14 8.71
CA GLY A 19 -8.01 3.12 8.80
C GLY A 19 -8.70 3.71 7.56
N GLU A 20 -7.97 4.35 6.65
CA GLU A 20 -8.55 4.98 5.47
C GLU A 20 -8.74 3.99 4.31
N LYS A 21 -9.69 4.34 3.42
CA LYS A 21 -9.86 3.65 2.14
C LYS A 21 -8.72 4.02 1.21
N VAL A 22 -8.18 3.01 0.55
CA VAL A 22 -7.07 3.14 -0.37
C VAL A 22 -7.32 2.36 -1.64
N LEU A 23 -6.82 2.89 -2.75
CA LEU A 23 -6.74 2.20 -4.02
C LEU A 23 -5.31 1.71 -4.24
N LEU A 24 -5.16 0.39 -4.26
CA LEU A 24 -3.89 -0.30 -4.39
C LEU A 24 -3.67 -0.72 -5.85
N LYS A 25 -2.54 -0.29 -6.42
CA LYS A 25 -2.09 -0.71 -7.76
C LYS A 25 -0.80 -1.52 -7.62
N ALA A 26 -0.86 -2.83 -7.86
CA ALA A 26 0.29 -3.71 -7.75
C ALA A 26 0.72 -4.26 -9.13
N ASN A 27 2.02 -4.27 -9.38
CA ASN A 27 2.63 -4.82 -10.60
C ASN A 27 2.94 -6.31 -10.41
N ASN A 28 2.06 -7.18 -10.92
CA ASN A 28 2.19 -8.64 -10.74
C ASN A 28 2.90 -9.34 -11.92
N GLY A 29 3.74 -8.62 -12.68
CA GLY A 29 4.57 -9.17 -13.76
C GLY A 29 4.53 -8.39 -15.08
N ARG A 30 4.87 -9.04 -16.19
CA ARG A 30 4.91 -8.43 -17.54
C ARG A 30 3.49 -8.07 -18.01
N LYS A 31 3.10 -6.80 -17.83
CA LYS A 31 1.81 -6.18 -18.23
C LYS A 31 0.57 -6.47 -17.38
N LYS A 32 0.69 -7.06 -16.18
CA LYS A 32 -0.48 -7.24 -15.29
C LYS A 32 -0.41 -6.25 -14.13
N VAL A 33 -1.20 -5.18 -14.23
CA VAL A 33 -1.46 -4.24 -13.12
C VAL A 33 -2.77 -4.68 -12.47
N LEU A 34 -2.70 -5.04 -11.19
CA LEU A 34 -3.87 -5.34 -10.39
C LEU A 34 -4.28 -4.08 -9.64
N VAL A 35 -5.50 -3.58 -9.88
CA VAL A 35 -6.09 -2.48 -9.13
C VAL A 35 -7.13 -3.06 -8.17
N LYS A 36 -7.01 -2.76 -6.88
CA LYS A 36 -7.94 -3.19 -5.84
C LYS A 36 -8.22 -2.07 -4.88
N GLU A 37 -9.46 -1.95 -4.46
CA GLU A 37 -9.86 -1.10 -3.35
C GLU A 37 -9.75 -1.88 -2.04
N GLY A 38 -9.36 -1.19 -0.98
CA GLY A 38 -9.23 -1.78 0.34
C GLY A 38 -9.14 -0.73 1.44
N ILE A 39 -8.97 -1.20 2.67
CA ILE A 39 -8.75 -0.37 3.85
C ILE A 39 -7.34 -0.62 4.34
N LEU A 40 -6.56 0.45 4.55
CA LEU A 40 -5.25 0.35 5.20
C LEU A 40 -5.48 -0.02 6.66
N GLU A 41 -5.27 -1.29 7.01
CA GLU A 41 -5.71 -1.83 8.29
C GLU A 41 -4.71 -1.53 9.41
N GLN A 42 -3.44 -1.84 9.19
CA GLN A 42 -2.38 -1.71 10.19
C GLN A 42 -1.01 -1.52 9.55
N THR A 43 -0.08 -0.95 10.31
CA THR A 43 1.32 -0.80 9.92
C THR A 43 2.25 -1.48 10.92
N TYR A 44 3.40 -1.92 10.41
CA TYR A 44 4.46 -2.58 11.17
C TYR A 44 5.81 -1.99 10.75
N PRO A 45 6.92 -2.27 11.47
CA PRO A 45 8.21 -1.66 11.16
C PRO A 45 8.69 -1.84 9.71
N ASN A 46 8.36 -2.96 9.06
CA ASN A 46 8.86 -3.28 7.71
C ASN A 46 7.77 -3.46 6.64
N ILE A 47 6.51 -3.53 7.06
CA ILE A 47 5.37 -3.82 6.18
C ILE A 47 4.14 -3.02 6.63
N PHE A 48 3.19 -2.86 5.72
CA PHE A 48 1.85 -2.41 6.00
C PHE A 48 0.84 -3.42 5.48
N VAL A 49 -0.37 -3.36 6.02
CA VAL A 49 -1.42 -4.36 5.82
C VAL A 49 -2.67 -3.68 5.28
N VAL A 50 -3.20 -4.20 4.18
CA VAL A 50 -4.41 -3.71 3.52
C VAL A 50 -5.44 -4.84 3.48
N ARG A 51 -6.66 -4.54 3.94
CA ARG A 51 -7.81 -5.42 3.81
C ARG A 51 -8.54 -5.11 2.51
N VAL A 52 -8.64 -6.08 1.61
CA VAL A 52 -9.36 -5.97 0.34
C VAL A 52 -10.55 -6.91 0.33
N GLU A 53 -11.66 -6.49 -0.27
CA GLU A 53 -12.79 -7.38 -0.52
C GLU A 53 -12.52 -8.24 -1.75
N ALA A 54 -12.79 -9.54 -1.64
CA ALA A 54 -12.73 -10.48 -2.75
C ALA A 54 -14.14 -10.76 -3.29
N SER A 55 -14.18 -11.26 -4.53
CA SER A 55 -15.42 -11.50 -5.30
C SER A 55 -16.40 -12.48 -4.65
N ASP A 56 -15.97 -13.20 -3.63
CA ASP A 56 -16.70 -14.25 -2.91
C ASP A 56 -17.26 -13.76 -1.55
N ASN A 57 -17.43 -12.45 -1.37
CA ASN A 57 -17.80 -11.81 -0.09
C ASN A 57 -16.82 -12.13 1.06
N THR A 58 -15.60 -12.56 0.74
CA THR A 58 -14.55 -12.72 1.75
C THR A 58 -13.62 -11.52 1.78
N SER A 59 -13.22 -11.07 2.97
CA SER A 59 -12.15 -10.08 3.10
C SER A 59 -10.81 -10.79 3.12
N ARG A 60 -9.89 -10.39 2.24
CA ARG A 60 -8.50 -10.87 2.25
C ARG A 60 -7.59 -9.79 2.78
N VAL A 61 -6.68 -10.19 3.66
CA VAL A 61 -5.65 -9.31 4.21
C VAL A 61 -4.37 -9.53 3.42
N ILE A 62 -3.81 -8.46 2.86
CA ILE A 62 -2.59 -8.48 2.05
C ILE A 62 -1.57 -7.56 2.69
N SER A 63 -0.33 -8.02 2.79
CA SER A 63 0.79 -7.21 3.28
C SER A 63 1.75 -6.83 2.15
N TYR A 64 2.28 -5.62 2.21
CA TYR A 64 3.32 -5.13 1.32
C TYR A 64 4.42 -4.44 2.13
N SER A 65 5.62 -4.36 1.57
CA SER A 65 6.74 -3.64 2.20
C SER A 65 6.79 -2.18 1.77
N TYR A 66 7.37 -1.31 2.60
CA TYR A 66 7.62 0.08 2.20
C TYR A 66 8.58 0.18 1.00
N SER A 67 9.46 -0.81 0.86
CA SER A 67 10.32 -0.96 -0.32
C SER A 67 9.53 -1.19 -1.60
N ASP A 68 8.34 -1.81 -1.55
CA ASP A 68 7.50 -2.00 -2.73
C ASP A 68 6.91 -0.69 -3.24
N ILE A 69 6.64 0.26 -2.34
CA ILE A 69 6.25 1.64 -2.71
C ILE A 69 7.47 2.36 -3.31
N LEU A 70 8.61 2.29 -2.63
CA LEU A 70 9.86 2.90 -3.09
C LEU A 70 10.26 2.44 -4.50
N THR A 71 10.14 1.15 -4.77
CA THR A 71 10.48 0.52 -6.07
C THR A 71 9.34 0.57 -7.07
N LYS A 72 8.19 1.16 -6.72
CA LYS A 72 6.98 1.27 -7.55
C LYS A 72 6.39 -0.08 -7.97
N ASN A 73 6.70 -1.14 -7.22
CA ASN A 73 6.02 -2.43 -7.35
C ASN A 73 4.56 -2.31 -6.89
N VAL A 74 4.32 -1.44 -5.91
CA VAL A 74 3.01 -1.11 -5.35
C VAL A 74 2.84 0.40 -5.34
N GLN A 75 1.65 0.88 -5.66
CA GLN A 75 1.25 2.27 -5.46
C GLN A 75 -0.03 2.29 -4.64
N ILE A 76 -0.06 3.16 -3.64
CA ILE A 76 -1.25 3.45 -2.84
C ILE A 76 -1.73 4.84 -3.24
N VAL A 77 -3.01 4.93 -3.53
CA VAL A 77 -3.73 6.21 -3.68
C VAL A 77 -4.72 6.30 -2.53
N PHE A 78 -4.60 7.35 -1.73
CA PHE A 78 -5.51 7.64 -0.62
C PHE A 78 -6.81 8.30 -1.13
N GLU A 79 -7.83 8.39 -0.27
CA GLU A 79 -9.14 8.93 -0.64
C GLU A 79 -9.08 10.42 -1.06
N ASN A 80 -8.13 11.19 -0.51
CA ASN A 80 -7.83 12.56 -0.92
C ASN A 80 -7.09 12.67 -2.27
N ASN A 81 -6.93 11.55 -2.98
CA ASN A 81 -6.23 11.41 -4.26
C ASN A 81 -4.71 11.69 -4.18
N GLU A 82 -4.14 11.68 -2.97
CA GLU A 82 -2.69 11.69 -2.75
C GLU A 82 -2.10 10.30 -2.98
N VAL A 83 -0.86 10.26 -3.46
CA VAL A 83 -0.12 9.01 -3.71
C VAL A 83 0.93 8.84 -2.63
N ALA A 84 1.01 7.66 -2.02
CA ALA A 84 1.99 7.39 -0.97
C ALA A 84 3.43 7.55 -1.49
N MET A 85 4.27 8.27 -0.74
CA MET A 85 5.66 8.61 -1.13
C MET A 85 6.58 8.86 0.05
#